data_AF-A0A7H0JXL9-F1
#
_entry.id   AF-A0A7H0JXL9-F1
#
_cell.length_a   1.000
_cell.length_b   1.000
_cell.length_c   1.000
_cell.angle_alpha   90.00
_cell.angle_beta   90.00
_cell.angle_gamma   90.00
#
_symmetry.space_group_name_H-M   'P 1'
#
loop_
_entity.id
_entity.type
_entity.pdbx_description
1 polymer ?
#
loop_
_entity_poly.entity_id
_entity_poly.type
_entity_poly.pdbx_seq_one_letter_code
_entity_poly.pdbx_strand_id
1 'polypeptide(L)'
;MAHNGMEITFAPVIVNASQVKAGRKYLAVSKTLFIDEQHSRASWLIAHDARHHPNGRSYPVPAAVRAVAHCHEHPGSVISGFSALAVLGLPFLVDAADTTLHAPVGKHRPASQHAPSVTRLRPPHTETWTLTHRGLHLRVATPERATVQALQQLRHVEHSWQVEEVEGLDPVDVRAIQLIDCVRRHLGVTPKSIRAAAFGQLNARWLSGILARSRDTADSPKETELRLMLEPIVAKHGVALVEQFPVVVGGRIITTLDFAIPQLRIGAMFDGHHHWEWEQRQKDSSINMTALAEGWKVPRTSAKTMRQCVQTIEALIVDALRQL
;
A
#
# COMPACT_ATOMS: atom_id res chain seq x y z
N MET A 1 5.83 12.77 7.65
CA MET A 1 4.47 12.68 7.06
C MET A 1 4.27 13.84 6.10
N ALA A 2 3.51 13.62 5.03
CA ALA A 2 3.23 14.67 4.06
C ALA A 2 2.36 15.79 4.66
N HIS A 3 2.58 17.03 4.24
CA HIS A 3 1.81 18.18 4.67
C HIS A 3 1.62 19.19 3.54
N ASN A 4 0.61 20.05 3.65
CA ASN A 4 0.35 21.09 2.66
C ASN A 4 1.53 22.09 2.60
N GLY A 5 1.99 22.39 1.39
CA GLY A 5 3.14 23.28 1.14
C GLY A 5 4.49 22.57 1.09
N MET A 6 4.58 21.25 1.29
CA MET A 6 5.86 20.56 1.29
C MET A 6 6.50 20.47 -0.10
N GLU A 7 7.83 20.51 -0.13
CA GLU A 7 8.61 20.06 -1.28
C GLU A 7 8.68 18.53 -1.29
N ILE A 8 8.33 17.92 -2.41
CA ILE A 8 8.48 16.48 -2.64
C ILE A 8 9.68 16.22 -3.53
N THR A 9 10.45 15.18 -3.19
CA THR A 9 11.62 14.77 -3.96
C THR A 9 11.58 13.27 -4.20
N PHE A 10 11.90 12.86 -5.41
CA PHE A 10 12.21 11.48 -5.75
C PHE A 10 13.49 11.43 -6.58
N ALA A 11 14.20 10.31 -6.52
CA ALA A 11 15.47 10.13 -7.22
C ALA A 11 15.38 10.35 -8.74
N PRO A 12 14.33 9.88 -9.45
CA PRO A 12 14.27 10.00 -10.90
C PRO A 12 14.19 11.46 -11.35
N VAL A 13 15.05 11.83 -12.32
CA VAL A 13 14.98 13.12 -12.99
C VAL A 13 14.09 12.98 -14.23
N ILE A 14 13.00 13.75 -14.29
CA ILE A 14 12.14 13.84 -15.47
C ILE A 14 12.82 14.77 -16.48
N VAL A 15 13.03 14.27 -17.70
CA VAL A 15 13.68 15.00 -18.80
C VAL A 15 12.78 15.05 -20.03
N ASN A 16 12.94 16.07 -20.86
CA ASN A 16 12.33 16.11 -22.18
C ASN A 16 13.25 15.50 -23.25
N ALA A 17 12.76 15.39 -24.49
CA ALA A 17 13.51 14.81 -25.60
C ALA A 17 14.86 15.50 -25.90
N SER A 18 14.98 16.82 -25.71
CA SER A 18 16.24 17.54 -25.97
C SER A 18 17.28 17.37 -24.86
N GLN A 19 16.87 16.83 -23.70
CA GLN A 19 17.71 16.57 -22.54
C GLN A 19 18.19 15.11 -22.44
N VAL A 20 17.75 14.25 -23.35
CA VAL A 20 18.19 12.85 -23.46
C VAL A 20 19.66 12.78 -23.86
N LYS A 21 20.45 12.00 -23.12
CA LYS A 21 21.90 11.85 -23.35
C LYS A 21 22.22 10.60 -24.14
N ALA A 22 23.12 10.70 -25.12
CA ALA A 22 23.63 9.55 -25.85
C ALA A 22 24.29 8.52 -24.91
N GLY A 23 24.13 7.22 -25.22
CA GLY A 23 24.68 6.12 -24.44
C GLY A 23 23.88 5.73 -23.19
N ARG A 24 22.76 6.41 -22.90
CA ARG A 24 21.82 6.04 -21.83
C ARG A 24 20.50 5.55 -22.40
N LYS A 25 19.83 4.67 -21.65
CA LYS A 25 18.48 4.20 -21.97
C LYS A 25 17.46 4.97 -21.14
N TYR A 26 16.33 5.26 -21.76
CA TYR A 26 15.27 6.07 -21.16
C TYR A 26 13.92 5.38 -21.31
N LEU A 27 13.09 5.49 -20.27
CA LEU A 27 11.71 5.05 -20.25
C LEU A 27 10.78 6.23 -20.50
N ALA A 28 9.82 6.06 -21.41
CA ALA A 28 8.80 7.06 -21.67
C ALA A 28 7.80 7.13 -20.50
N VAL A 29 7.63 8.32 -19.93
CA VAL A 29 6.55 8.65 -19.01
C VAL A 29 5.33 9.11 -19.80
N SER A 30 5.56 9.97 -20.79
CA SER A 30 4.59 10.47 -21.75
C SER A 30 5.19 10.45 -23.16
N LYS A 31 4.53 11.11 -24.13
CA LYS A 31 5.08 11.32 -25.47
C LYS A 31 6.30 12.24 -25.49
N THR A 32 6.48 13.09 -24.48
CA THR A 32 7.49 14.15 -24.48
C THR A 32 8.43 14.09 -23.26
N LEU A 33 8.04 13.34 -22.22
CA LEU A 33 8.76 13.24 -20.96
C LEU A 33 9.27 11.81 -20.71
N PHE A 34 10.50 11.73 -20.22
CA PHE A 34 11.25 10.49 -20.02
C PHE A 34 11.96 10.48 -18.67
N ILE A 35 12.32 9.29 -18.20
CA ILE A 35 13.28 9.08 -17.10
C ILE A 35 14.37 8.11 -17.51
N ASP A 36 15.53 8.20 -16.85
CA ASP A 36 16.62 7.23 -17.01
C ASP A 36 16.15 5.82 -16.59
N GLU A 37 16.41 4.81 -17.41
CA GLU A 37 15.96 3.42 -17.21
C GLU A 37 16.48 2.81 -15.90
N GLN A 38 17.61 3.31 -15.36
CA GLN A 38 18.12 2.88 -14.05
C GLN A 38 17.11 3.09 -12.90
N HIS A 39 16.14 3.97 -13.10
CA HIS A 39 15.06 4.27 -12.16
C HIS A 39 13.78 3.47 -12.42
N SER A 40 13.84 2.49 -13.33
CA SER A 40 12.74 1.55 -13.55
C SER A 40 12.43 0.78 -12.28
N ARG A 41 11.16 0.48 -12.09
CA ARG A 41 10.70 -0.56 -11.16
C ARG A 41 11.26 -1.92 -11.60
N ALA A 42 11.37 -2.85 -10.67
CA ALA A 42 11.89 -4.19 -10.96
C ALA A 42 10.99 -4.92 -11.96
N SER A 43 11.59 -5.52 -13.00
CA SER A 43 10.85 -6.17 -14.11
C SER A 43 9.88 -7.26 -13.64
N TRP A 44 10.27 -8.04 -12.62
CA TRP A 44 9.40 -9.08 -12.07
C TRP A 44 8.15 -8.49 -11.38
N LEU A 45 8.30 -7.35 -10.71
CA LEU A 45 7.19 -6.65 -10.04
C LEU A 45 6.26 -6.01 -11.07
N ILE A 46 6.83 -5.41 -12.12
CA ILE A 46 6.06 -4.87 -13.25
C ILE A 46 5.21 -5.96 -13.90
N ALA A 47 5.81 -7.12 -14.18
CA ALA A 47 5.09 -8.25 -14.78
C ALA A 47 4.05 -8.84 -13.81
N HIS A 48 4.37 -8.93 -12.52
CA HIS A 48 3.43 -9.38 -11.50
C HIS A 48 2.19 -8.48 -11.46
N ASP A 49 2.39 -7.17 -11.32
CA ASP A 49 1.31 -6.20 -11.22
C ASP A 49 0.47 -6.13 -12.49
N ALA A 50 1.09 -6.20 -13.66
CA ALA A 50 0.37 -6.17 -14.94
C ALA A 50 -0.64 -7.32 -15.05
N ARG A 51 -0.33 -8.51 -14.51
CA ARG A 51 -1.28 -9.65 -14.50
C ARG A 51 -2.52 -9.41 -13.64
N HIS A 52 -2.42 -8.52 -12.66
CA HIS A 52 -3.52 -8.20 -11.75
C HIS A 52 -4.15 -6.84 -12.02
N HIS A 53 -3.59 -6.06 -12.94
CA HIS A 53 -4.17 -4.82 -13.42
C HIS A 53 -5.40 -5.11 -14.29
N PRO A 54 -6.54 -4.42 -14.10
CA PRO A 54 -7.79 -4.69 -14.83
C PRO A 54 -7.66 -4.66 -16.37
N ASN A 55 -6.77 -3.80 -16.87
CA ASN A 55 -6.46 -3.66 -18.30
C ASN A 55 -5.11 -4.27 -18.72
N GLY A 56 -4.48 -5.09 -17.88
CA GLY A 56 -3.21 -5.74 -18.22
C GLY A 56 -2.01 -4.80 -18.39
N ARG A 57 -2.07 -3.57 -17.83
CA ARG A 57 -1.06 -2.52 -18.10
C ARG A 57 0.17 -2.70 -17.23
N SER A 58 1.33 -2.47 -17.85
CA SER A 58 2.63 -2.50 -17.19
C SER A 58 3.17 -1.08 -17.01
N TYR A 59 3.51 -0.73 -15.77
CA TYR A 59 4.05 0.58 -15.44
C TYR A 59 5.48 0.46 -14.92
N PRO A 60 6.50 0.68 -15.77
CA PRO A 60 7.89 0.60 -15.34
C PRO A 60 8.36 1.85 -14.57
N VAL A 61 7.75 3.00 -14.84
CA VAL A 61 8.02 4.27 -14.15
C VAL A 61 7.23 4.31 -12.84
N PRO A 62 7.78 4.74 -11.67
CA PRO A 62 7.02 4.88 -10.41
C PRO A 62 5.81 5.83 -10.50
N ALA A 63 4.74 5.56 -9.74
CA ALA A 63 3.47 6.31 -9.86
C ALA A 63 3.60 7.81 -9.54
N ALA A 64 4.38 8.17 -8.52
CA ALA A 64 4.62 9.57 -8.17
C ALA A 64 5.28 10.35 -9.32
N VAL A 65 6.23 9.72 -10.02
CA VAL A 65 6.92 10.32 -11.18
C VAL A 65 5.93 10.53 -12.33
N ARG A 66 5.11 9.51 -12.65
CA ARG A 66 4.07 9.62 -13.68
C ARG A 66 3.07 10.73 -13.36
N ALA A 67 2.64 10.82 -12.10
CA ALA A 67 1.70 11.83 -11.64
C ALA A 67 2.26 13.25 -11.78
N VAL A 68 3.51 13.50 -11.38
CA VAL A 68 4.17 14.80 -11.52
C VAL A 68 4.37 15.18 -13.00
N ALA A 69 4.86 14.24 -13.82
CA ALA A 69 5.06 14.46 -15.25
C ALA A 69 3.76 14.83 -15.95
N HIS A 70 2.69 14.07 -15.72
CA HIS A 70 1.41 14.36 -16.35
C HIS A 70 0.72 15.60 -15.77
N CYS A 71 0.93 15.95 -14.50
CA CYS A 71 0.46 17.22 -13.95
C CYS A 71 1.13 18.41 -14.65
N HIS A 72 2.45 18.32 -14.91
CA HIS A 72 3.18 19.33 -15.68
C HIS A 72 2.61 19.53 -17.09
N GLU A 73 2.28 18.43 -17.78
CA GLU A 73 1.66 18.48 -19.13
C GLU A 73 0.20 18.91 -19.12
N HIS A 74 -0.46 18.95 -17.96
CA HIS A 74 -1.85 19.35 -17.79
C HIS A 74 -1.97 20.48 -16.77
N PRO A 75 -1.52 21.71 -17.08
CA PRO A 75 -1.58 22.84 -16.16
C PRO A 75 -2.99 23.07 -15.60
N GLY A 76 -3.08 23.38 -14.31
CA GLY A 76 -4.36 23.58 -13.62
C GLY A 76 -5.11 22.30 -13.26
N SER A 77 -4.59 21.12 -13.62
CA SER A 77 -5.11 19.84 -13.14
C SER A 77 -4.87 19.62 -11.64
N VAL A 78 -5.59 18.65 -11.08
CA VAL A 78 -5.43 18.15 -9.71
C VAL A 78 -5.08 16.67 -9.79
N ILE A 79 -3.97 16.27 -9.18
CA ILE A 79 -3.58 14.87 -9.00
C ILE A 79 -4.54 14.22 -8.02
N SER A 80 -5.10 13.04 -8.35
CA SER A 80 -6.18 12.40 -7.59
C SER A 80 -5.99 10.90 -7.38
N GLY A 81 -6.81 10.29 -6.51
CA GLY A 81 -6.84 8.84 -6.29
C GLY A 81 -5.49 8.23 -5.90
N PHE A 82 -5.19 7.04 -6.43
CA PHE A 82 -3.89 6.39 -6.21
C PHE A 82 -2.68 7.24 -6.66
N SER A 83 -2.85 8.10 -7.68
CA SER A 83 -1.77 9.03 -8.10
C SER A 83 -1.46 10.07 -7.05
N ALA A 84 -2.49 10.60 -6.37
CA ALA A 84 -2.30 11.52 -5.26
C ALA A 84 -1.65 10.82 -4.07
N LEU A 85 -2.12 9.61 -3.73
CA LEU A 85 -1.52 8.81 -2.65
C LEU A 85 -0.03 8.51 -2.91
N ALA A 86 0.35 8.22 -4.16
CA ALA A 86 1.76 8.03 -4.53
C ALA A 86 2.60 9.30 -4.28
N VAL A 87 2.09 10.45 -4.72
CA VAL A 87 2.74 11.75 -4.55
C VAL A 87 2.84 12.16 -3.07
N LEU A 88 1.84 11.79 -2.27
CA LEU A 88 1.82 11.99 -0.82
C LEU A 88 2.74 11.01 -0.06
N GLY A 89 3.39 10.07 -0.76
CA GLY A 89 4.38 9.17 -0.19
C GLY A 89 3.83 7.86 0.33
N LEU A 90 2.66 7.40 -0.12
CA LEU A 90 2.16 6.07 0.21
C LEU A 90 3.08 5.00 -0.41
N PRO A 91 3.72 4.13 0.39
CA PRO A 91 4.80 3.25 -0.11
C PRO A 91 4.30 1.99 -0.82
N PHE A 92 3.01 1.65 -0.68
CA PHE A 92 2.45 0.41 -1.20
C PHE A 92 1.24 0.68 -2.10
N LEU A 93 0.88 -0.32 -2.91
CA LEU A 93 -0.38 -0.41 -3.68
C LEU A 93 -0.54 0.59 -4.84
N VAL A 94 0.24 1.67 -4.88
CA VAL A 94 0.03 2.79 -5.81
C VAL A 94 0.68 2.61 -7.19
N ASP A 95 1.80 1.90 -7.26
CA ASP A 95 2.68 2.01 -8.41
C ASP A 95 2.10 1.46 -9.71
N ALA A 96 1.25 0.44 -9.61
CA ALA A 96 0.59 -0.20 -10.74
C ALA A 96 -0.70 0.49 -11.17
N ALA A 97 -1.20 1.46 -10.40
CA ALA A 97 -2.45 2.15 -10.74
C ALA A 97 -2.28 3.04 -11.99
N ASP A 98 -3.34 3.15 -12.79
CA ASP A 98 -3.41 4.18 -13.82
C ASP A 98 -3.16 5.58 -13.23
N THR A 99 -2.45 6.45 -13.97
CA THR A 99 -2.29 7.83 -13.52
C THR A 99 -3.61 8.60 -13.67
N THR A 100 -4.05 9.30 -12.63
CA THR A 100 -5.37 9.96 -12.60
C THR A 100 -5.29 11.43 -12.24
N LEU A 101 -5.93 12.25 -13.06
CA LEU A 101 -6.03 13.70 -12.92
C LEU A 101 -7.49 14.18 -13.04
N HIS A 102 -7.83 15.24 -12.30
CA HIS A 102 -9.01 16.07 -12.56
C HIS A 102 -8.60 17.37 -13.23
N ALA A 103 -9.16 17.69 -14.39
CA ALA A 103 -8.84 18.90 -15.15
C ALA A 103 -10.11 19.58 -15.69
N PRO A 104 -10.07 20.86 -16.10
CA PRO A 104 -11.22 21.56 -16.70
C PRO A 104 -11.51 21.06 -18.13
N VAL A 105 -11.85 19.78 -18.27
CA VAL A 105 -12.14 19.11 -19.54
C VAL A 105 -13.64 18.86 -19.71
N GLY A 106 -14.11 18.97 -20.96
CA GLY A 106 -15.50 18.71 -21.32
C GLY A 106 -15.89 17.22 -21.31
N LYS A 107 -14.94 16.33 -21.62
CA LYS A 107 -15.13 14.88 -21.73
C LYS A 107 -14.05 14.12 -20.97
N HIS A 108 -14.41 12.96 -20.42
CA HIS A 108 -13.47 12.01 -19.83
C HIS A 108 -12.50 11.48 -20.89
N ARG A 109 -11.24 11.31 -20.49
CA ARG A 109 -10.20 10.64 -21.27
C ARG A 109 -9.71 9.43 -20.48
N PRO A 110 -9.76 8.20 -21.05
CA PRO A 110 -9.26 7.02 -20.36
C PRO A 110 -7.73 7.03 -20.28
N ALA A 111 -7.18 6.35 -19.27
CA ALA A 111 -5.73 6.19 -19.13
C ALA A 111 -5.15 5.24 -20.19
N SER A 112 -3.86 5.38 -20.43
CA SER A 112 -3.00 4.39 -21.07
C SER A 112 -1.67 4.30 -20.31
N GLN A 113 -0.77 3.43 -20.76
CA GLN A 113 0.56 3.30 -20.17
C GLN A 113 1.36 4.62 -20.14
N HIS A 114 1.09 5.52 -21.09
CA HIS A 114 1.81 6.80 -21.26
C HIS A 114 0.89 8.03 -21.26
N ALA A 115 -0.35 7.88 -20.79
CA ALA A 115 -1.31 8.97 -20.69
C ALA A 115 -2.19 8.82 -19.45
N PRO A 116 -2.48 9.91 -18.72
CA PRO A 116 -3.32 9.84 -17.54
C PRO A 116 -4.78 9.67 -17.94
N SER A 117 -5.58 9.06 -17.06
CA SER A 117 -7.02 9.28 -17.10
C SER A 117 -7.31 10.71 -16.64
N VAL A 118 -8.01 11.45 -17.48
CA VAL A 118 -8.39 12.84 -17.19
C VAL A 118 -9.91 12.91 -17.08
N THR A 119 -10.38 13.22 -15.89
CA THR A 119 -11.80 13.44 -15.60
C THR A 119 -12.07 14.92 -15.32
N ARG A 120 -13.34 15.31 -15.33
CA ARG A 120 -13.74 16.71 -15.10
C ARG A 120 -13.43 17.14 -13.66
N LEU A 121 -12.82 18.32 -13.54
CA LEU A 121 -12.65 19.03 -12.27
C LEU A 121 -13.99 19.66 -11.86
N ARG A 122 -14.53 19.24 -10.72
CA ARG A 122 -15.77 19.75 -10.11
C ARG A 122 -15.67 19.59 -8.59
N PRO A 123 -16.41 20.37 -7.78
CA PRO A 123 -16.56 20.04 -6.37
C PRO A 123 -17.01 18.58 -6.20
N PRO A 124 -16.46 17.84 -5.22
CA PRO A 124 -15.51 18.27 -4.19
C PRO A 124 -14.02 18.08 -4.57
N HIS A 125 -13.69 17.82 -5.84
CA HIS A 125 -12.31 17.56 -6.30
C HIS A 125 -11.39 18.81 -6.23
N THR A 126 -11.93 19.96 -5.84
CA THR A 126 -11.22 21.23 -5.68
C THR A 126 -10.56 21.38 -4.30
N GLU A 127 -10.86 20.48 -3.35
CA GLU A 127 -10.18 20.40 -2.07
C GLU A 127 -8.77 19.82 -2.27
N THR A 128 -7.77 20.70 -2.29
CA THR A 128 -6.40 20.32 -2.65
C THR A 128 -5.37 20.85 -1.67
N TRP A 129 -4.32 20.08 -1.46
CA TRP A 129 -3.03 20.59 -1.02
C TRP A 129 -2.22 21.10 -2.21
N THR A 130 -1.30 22.01 -1.93
CA THR A 130 -0.28 22.46 -2.86
C THR A 130 1.04 21.86 -2.44
N LEU A 131 1.64 21.07 -3.31
CA LEU A 131 3.00 20.54 -3.13
C LEU A 131 3.93 21.22 -4.14
N THR A 132 5.24 21.17 -3.90
CA THR A 132 6.22 21.67 -4.87
C THR A 132 7.19 20.55 -5.24
N HIS A 133 7.59 20.49 -6.50
CA HIS A 133 8.64 19.58 -6.97
C HIS A 133 9.56 20.32 -7.94
N ARG A 134 10.79 20.60 -7.52
CA ARG A 134 11.80 21.32 -8.33
C ARG A 134 11.25 22.61 -8.93
N GLY A 135 10.51 23.37 -8.11
CA GLY A 135 9.87 24.63 -8.50
C GLY A 135 8.53 24.50 -9.24
N LEU A 136 8.08 23.27 -9.55
CA LEU A 136 6.73 23.04 -10.09
C LEU A 136 5.71 22.97 -8.96
N HIS A 137 4.70 23.84 -8.98
CA HIS A 137 3.56 23.76 -8.07
C HIS A 137 2.55 22.70 -8.54
N LEU A 138 2.23 21.78 -7.64
CA LEU A 138 1.35 20.64 -7.87
C LEU A 138 0.10 20.80 -7.02
N ARG A 139 -1.08 20.73 -7.65
CA ARG A 139 -2.34 20.60 -6.93
C ARG A 139 -2.64 19.13 -6.74
N VAL A 140 -2.77 18.70 -5.49
CA VAL A 140 -2.97 17.29 -5.13
C VAL A 140 -4.18 17.18 -4.23
N ALA A 141 -5.05 16.20 -4.46
CA ALA A 141 -6.15 15.91 -3.53
C ALA A 141 -5.61 15.71 -2.10
N THR A 142 -6.34 16.17 -1.08
CA THR A 142 -5.92 15.91 0.32
C THR A 142 -5.82 14.40 0.58
N PRO A 143 -5.04 13.95 1.59
CA PRO A 143 -4.90 12.52 1.87
C PRO A 143 -6.24 11.78 2.03
N GLU A 144 -7.21 12.38 2.70
CA GLU A 144 -8.55 11.83 2.88
C GLU A 144 -9.31 11.73 1.55
N ARG A 145 -9.24 12.80 0.75
CA ARG A 145 -9.90 12.86 -0.55
C ARG A 145 -9.31 11.85 -1.53
N ALA A 146 -7.99 11.77 -1.59
CA ALA A 146 -7.24 10.81 -2.37
C ALA A 146 -7.61 9.37 -1.97
N THR A 147 -7.74 9.10 -0.66
CA THR A 147 -8.20 7.81 -0.14
C THR A 147 -9.60 7.46 -0.63
N VAL A 148 -10.57 8.40 -0.53
CA VAL A 148 -11.95 8.17 -1.00
C VAL A 148 -12.00 7.90 -2.50
N GLN A 149 -11.24 8.66 -3.29
CA GLN A 149 -11.12 8.46 -4.73
C GLN A 149 -10.50 7.10 -5.06
N ALA A 150 -9.43 6.69 -4.36
CA ALA A 150 -8.82 5.38 -4.52
C ALA A 150 -9.79 4.23 -4.16
N LEU A 151 -10.62 4.39 -3.13
CA LEU A 151 -11.68 3.43 -2.80
C LEU A 151 -12.75 3.35 -3.91
N GLN A 152 -13.09 4.46 -4.56
CA GLN A 152 -13.98 4.45 -5.73
C GLN A 152 -13.35 3.70 -6.90
N GLN A 153 -12.06 3.95 -7.18
CA GLN A 153 -11.29 3.26 -8.23
C GLN A 153 -11.26 1.75 -8.01
N LEU A 154 -11.10 1.28 -6.77
CA LEU A 154 -11.20 -0.14 -6.42
C LEU A 154 -12.59 -0.71 -6.73
N ARG A 155 -13.65 -0.02 -6.31
CA ARG A 155 -15.04 -0.47 -6.53
C ARG A 155 -15.45 -0.47 -8.00
N HIS A 156 -14.85 0.40 -8.82
CA HIS A 156 -15.06 0.44 -10.26
C HIS A 156 -14.13 -0.50 -11.03
N VAL A 157 -13.26 -1.25 -10.34
CA VAL A 157 -12.28 -2.15 -10.95
C VAL A 157 -11.36 -1.38 -11.93
N GLU A 158 -10.99 -0.16 -11.54
CA GLU A 158 -10.00 0.66 -12.26
C GLU A 158 -8.57 0.33 -11.83
N HIS A 159 -8.41 -0.21 -10.61
CA HIS A 159 -7.14 -0.71 -10.09
C HIS A 159 -7.35 -1.96 -9.22
N SER A 160 -6.42 -2.90 -9.29
CA SER A 160 -6.42 -4.11 -8.47
C SER A 160 -5.02 -4.74 -8.39
N TRP A 161 -4.82 -5.54 -7.34
CA TRP A 161 -3.61 -6.34 -7.10
C TRP A 161 -3.98 -7.72 -6.53
N GLN A 162 -3.02 -8.62 -6.39
CA GLN A 162 -3.26 -9.93 -5.78
C GLN A 162 -3.49 -9.80 -4.27
N VAL A 163 -4.55 -10.46 -3.79
CA VAL A 163 -4.83 -10.65 -2.36
C VAL A 163 -5.08 -12.12 -2.09
N GLU A 164 -4.75 -12.60 -0.89
CA GLU A 164 -5.21 -13.91 -0.44
C GLU A 164 -6.72 -13.93 -0.27
N GLU A 165 -7.28 -15.12 -0.35
CA GLU A 165 -8.68 -15.37 -0.03
C GLU A 165 -8.87 -15.28 1.48
N VAL A 166 -9.82 -14.45 1.92
CA VAL A 166 -10.18 -14.28 3.31
C VAL A 166 -11.64 -14.67 3.47
N GLU A 167 -11.92 -15.56 4.41
CA GLU A 167 -13.27 -16.04 4.66
C GLU A 167 -14.24 -14.88 4.97
N GLY A 168 -15.36 -14.84 4.25
CA GLY A 168 -16.42 -13.85 4.47
C GLY A 168 -16.11 -12.45 3.93
N LEU A 169 -15.06 -12.26 3.13
CA LEU A 169 -14.74 -11.00 2.47
C LEU A 169 -14.54 -11.15 0.97
N ASP A 170 -15.13 -10.25 0.20
CA ASP A 170 -14.83 -10.15 -1.23
C ASP A 170 -13.40 -9.62 -1.44
N PRO A 171 -12.71 -10.00 -2.53
CA PRO A 171 -11.35 -9.51 -2.81
C PRO A 171 -11.24 -7.98 -2.88
N VAL A 172 -12.30 -7.27 -3.30
CA VAL A 172 -12.32 -5.80 -3.31
C VAL A 172 -12.34 -5.22 -1.88
N ASP A 173 -12.98 -5.90 -0.94
CA ASP A 173 -13.05 -5.48 0.45
C ASP A 173 -11.70 -5.67 1.14
N VAL A 174 -11.01 -6.79 0.88
CA VAL A 174 -9.63 -7.01 1.36
C VAL A 174 -8.70 -5.89 0.89
N ARG A 175 -8.75 -5.54 -0.40
CA ARG A 175 -7.96 -4.43 -0.97
C ARG A 175 -8.31 -3.09 -0.34
N ALA A 176 -9.60 -2.84 -0.08
CA ALA A 176 -10.04 -1.62 0.58
C ALA A 176 -9.52 -1.54 2.02
N ILE A 177 -9.54 -2.63 2.78
CA ILE A 177 -8.98 -2.68 4.14
C ILE A 177 -7.48 -2.42 4.10
N GLN A 178 -6.73 -3.09 3.20
CA GLN A 178 -5.29 -2.85 3.01
C GLN A 178 -4.97 -1.39 2.70
N LEU A 179 -5.73 -0.78 1.78
CA LEU A 179 -5.57 0.63 1.43
C LEU A 179 -5.80 1.53 2.65
N ILE A 180 -6.88 1.29 3.40
CA ILE A 180 -7.18 2.08 4.59
C ILE A 180 -6.09 1.90 5.66
N ASP A 181 -5.66 0.68 5.94
CA ASP A 181 -4.59 0.41 6.90
C ASP A 181 -3.31 1.15 6.50
N CYS A 182 -2.93 1.09 5.22
CA CYS A 182 -1.74 1.77 4.70
C CYS A 182 -1.83 3.30 4.84
N VAL A 183 -2.96 3.94 4.47
CA VAL A 183 -3.07 5.40 4.58
C VAL A 183 -3.15 5.86 6.04
N ARG A 184 -3.72 5.05 6.94
CA ARG A 184 -3.70 5.34 8.37
C ARG A 184 -2.28 5.27 8.91
N ARG A 185 -1.57 4.17 8.61
CA ARG A 185 -0.21 3.91 9.09
C ARG A 185 0.81 4.93 8.57
N HIS A 186 0.78 5.18 7.26
CA HIS A 186 1.86 5.91 6.57
C HIS A 186 1.54 7.39 6.32
N LEU A 187 0.26 7.76 6.24
CA LEU A 187 -0.18 9.14 5.99
C LEU A 187 -0.91 9.78 7.17
N GLY A 188 -1.15 9.04 8.26
CA GLY A 188 -1.84 9.57 9.45
C GLY A 188 -3.33 9.87 9.23
N VAL A 189 -3.94 9.34 8.16
CA VAL A 189 -5.36 9.52 7.87
C VAL A 189 -6.19 8.79 8.93
N THR A 190 -7.28 9.38 9.41
CA THR A 190 -8.10 8.79 10.48
C THR A 190 -9.40 8.20 9.93
N PRO A 191 -10.01 7.18 10.58
CA PRO A 191 -11.35 6.70 10.21
C PRO A 191 -12.41 7.80 10.18
N LYS A 192 -12.33 8.78 11.10
CA LYS A 192 -13.23 9.92 11.17
C LYS A 192 -13.08 10.82 9.94
N SER A 193 -11.84 11.13 9.54
CA SER A 193 -11.57 12.00 8.40
C SER A 193 -11.92 11.33 7.06
N ILE A 194 -11.72 10.01 6.94
CA ILE A 194 -12.21 9.22 5.78
C ILE A 194 -13.74 9.31 5.69
N ARG A 195 -14.47 9.09 6.78
CA ARG A 195 -15.95 9.19 6.78
C ARG A 195 -16.43 10.56 6.35
N ALA A 196 -15.80 11.62 6.85
CA ALA A 196 -16.15 12.99 6.47
C ALA A 196 -15.91 13.24 4.98
N ALA A 197 -14.74 12.86 4.46
CA ALA A 197 -14.40 13.02 3.04
C ALA A 197 -15.27 12.15 2.11
N ALA A 198 -15.77 11.01 2.60
CA ALA A 198 -16.59 10.06 1.84
C ALA A 198 -18.07 10.45 1.74
N PHE A 199 -18.51 11.48 2.47
CA PHE A 199 -19.91 11.88 2.51
C PHE A 199 -20.45 12.14 1.09
N GLY A 200 -21.59 11.52 0.77
CA GLY A 200 -22.24 11.60 -0.54
C GLY A 200 -21.48 10.93 -1.72
N GLN A 201 -20.37 10.23 -1.47
CA GLN A 201 -19.50 9.70 -2.53
C GLN A 201 -19.28 8.19 -2.49
N LEU A 202 -19.41 7.58 -1.31
CA LEU A 202 -19.32 6.14 -1.11
C LEU A 202 -20.54 5.63 -0.34
N ASN A 203 -20.87 4.35 -0.55
CA ASN A 203 -21.89 3.69 0.25
C ASN A 203 -21.46 3.66 1.73
N ALA A 204 -22.21 4.35 2.59
CA ALA A 204 -21.86 4.53 3.99
C ALA A 204 -21.85 3.23 4.80
N ARG A 205 -22.73 2.26 4.45
CA ARG A 205 -22.78 0.95 5.11
C ARG A 205 -21.55 0.12 4.77
N TRP A 206 -21.21 0.06 3.49
CA TRP A 206 -20.00 -0.61 3.01
C TRP A 206 -18.75 0.00 3.67
N LEU A 207 -18.59 1.32 3.60
CA LEU A 207 -17.43 2.01 4.19
C LEU A 207 -17.34 1.75 5.71
N SER A 208 -18.47 1.73 6.41
CA SER A 208 -18.50 1.40 7.84
C SER A 208 -18.00 -0.02 8.12
N GLY A 209 -18.36 -0.99 7.28
CA GLY A 209 -17.90 -2.38 7.38
C GLY A 209 -16.40 -2.53 7.13
N ILE A 210 -15.85 -1.80 6.16
CA ILE A 210 -14.40 -1.79 5.88
C ILE A 210 -13.65 -1.11 7.04
N LEU A 211 -14.10 0.08 7.49
CA LEU A 211 -13.45 0.82 8.57
C LEU A 211 -13.45 0.05 9.91
N ALA A 212 -14.48 -0.74 10.20
CA ALA A 212 -14.54 -1.56 11.41
C ALA A 212 -13.43 -2.65 11.45
N ARG A 213 -13.01 -3.12 10.27
CA ARG A 213 -11.96 -4.15 10.11
C ARG A 213 -10.57 -3.57 9.92
N SER A 214 -10.45 -2.25 9.82
CA SER A 214 -9.18 -1.58 9.60
C SER A 214 -8.39 -1.39 10.89
N ARG A 215 -7.06 -1.41 10.78
CA ARG A 215 -6.08 -1.14 11.84
C ARG A 215 -4.99 -0.20 11.29
N ASP A 216 -4.31 0.53 12.17
CA ASP A 216 -3.18 1.42 11.81
C ASP A 216 -1.82 0.86 12.22
N THR A 217 -1.79 -0.42 12.60
CA THR A 217 -0.63 -1.15 13.13
C THR A 217 0.11 -1.94 12.05
N ALA A 218 -0.54 -2.29 10.95
CA ALA A 218 0.07 -3.04 9.85
C ALA A 218 1.09 -2.17 9.11
N ASP A 219 2.35 -2.59 9.09
CA ASP A 219 3.42 -1.90 8.38
C ASP A 219 3.36 -2.16 6.86
N SER A 220 2.83 -3.31 6.46
CA SER A 220 2.64 -3.72 5.06
C SER A 220 1.22 -4.23 4.75
N PRO A 221 0.78 -4.17 3.47
CA PRO A 221 -0.50 -4.74 3.07
C PRO A 221 -0.64 -6.23 3.38
N LYS A 222 0.47 -6.99 3.36
CA LYS A 222 0.45 -8.43 3.61
C LYS A 222 0.28 -8.78 5.09
N GLU A 223 0.70 -7.92 6.01
CA GLU A 223 0.32 -8.04 7.42
C GLU A 223 -1.19 -7.86 7.60
N THR A 224 -1.83 -6.91 6.92
CA THR A 224 -3.30 -6.79 6.92
C THR A 224 -3.98 -8.08 6.45
N GLU A 225 -3.49 -8.70 5.36
CA GLU A 225 -4.03 -9.99 4.90
C GLU A 225 -3.85 -11.09 5.95
N LEU A 226 -2.64 -11.22 6.52
CA LEU A 226 -2.34 -12.22 7.53
C LEU A 226 -3.23 -12.05 8.77
N ARG A 227 -3.42 -10.81 9.24
CA ARG A 227 -4.34 -10.48 10.34
C ARG A 227 -5.75 -10.97 10.05
N LEU A 228 -6.29 -10.61 8.88
CA LEU A 228 -7.65 -10.95 8.49
C LEU A 228 -7.85 -12.47 8.37
N MET A 229 -6.80 -13.23 8.01
CA MET A 229 -6.83 -14.70 8.00
C MET A 229 -6.70 -15.33 9.40
N LEU A 230 -5.95 -14.69 10.31
CA LEU A 230 -5.75 -15.19 11.68
C LEU A 230 -6.94 -14.87 12.61
N GLU A 231 -7.62 -13.75 12.41
CA GLU A 231 -8.77 -13.30 13.24
C GLU A 231 -9.86 -14.38 13.42
N PRO A 232 -10.35 -15.05 12.36
CA PRO A 232 -11.32 -16.14 12.50
C PRO A 232 -10.78 -17.34 13.29
N ILE A 233 -9.51 -17.69 13.09
CA ILE A 233 -8.86 -18.82 13.76
C ILE A 233 -8.77 -18.59 15.27
N VAL A 234 -8.28 -17.41 15.68
CA VAL A 234 -8.16 -17.10 17.10
C VAL A 234 -9.52 -16.99 17.78
N ALA A 235 -10.52 -16.44 17.09
CA ALA A 235 -11.89 -16.34 17.58
C ALA A 235 -12.52 -17.73 17.79
N LYS A 236 -12.35 -18.64 16.83
CA LYS A 236 -12.80 -20.04 16.90
C LYS A 236 -12.26 -20.77 18.14
N HIS A 237 -11.02 -20.47 18.53
CA HIS A 237 -10.35 -21.13 19.65
C HIS A 237 -10.41 -20.34 20.97
N GLY A 238 -11.10 -19.20 21.01
CA GLY A 238 -11.24 -18.39 22.22
C GLY A 238 -9.92 -17.78 22.72
N VAL A 239 -8.98 -17.52 21.81
CA VAL A 239 -7.67 -16.92 22.11
C VAL A 239 -7.57 -15.52 21.53
N ALA A 240 -6.79 -14.65 22.17
CA ALA A 240 -6.55 -13.28 21.72
C ALA A 240 -5.33 -13.20 20.78
N LEU A 241 -5.49 -12.49 19.67
CA LEU A 241 -4.42 -12.06 18.77
C LEU A 241 -4.01 -10.63 19.12
N VAL A 242 -2.72 -10.39 19.24
CA VAL A 242 -2.13 -9.07 19.50
C VAL A 242 -1.19 -8.73 18.36
N GLU A 243 -1.36 -7.57 17.75
CA GLU A 243 -0.49 -7.06 16.69
C GLU A 243 0.72 -6.34 17.28
N GLN A 244 1.86 -6.37 16.58
CA GLN A 244 3.06 -5.62 16.94
C GLN A 244 3.51 -5.87 18.40
N PHE A 245 3.58 -7.15 18.78
CA PHE A 245 3.83 -7.57 20.16
C PHE A 245 5.34 -7.60 20.48
N PRO A 246 5.83 -6.77 21.43
CA PRO A 246 7.24 -6.77 21.80
C PRO A 246 7.56 -7.97 22.70
N VAL A 247 8.55 -8.77 22.30
CA VAL A 247 9.14 -9.83 23.13
C VAL A 247 10.28 -9.23 23.96
N VAL A 248 10.09 -9.22 25.28
CA VAL A 248 11.01 -8.61 26.24
C VAL A 248 11.76 -9.68 27.03
N VAL A 249 13.09 -9.63 27.02
CA VAL A 249 13.98 -10.51 27.78
C VAL A 249 14.95 -9.68 28.60
N GLY A 250 15.04 -9.93 29.91
CA GLY A 250 15.91 -9.16 30.80
C GLY A 250 15.66 -7.65 30.77
N GLY A 251 14.40 -7.23 30.54
CA GLY A 251 14.01 -5.81 30.45
C GLY A 251 14.33 -5.12 29.12
N ARG A 252 14.78 -5.85 28.09
CA ARG A 252 15.06 -5.32 26.75
C ARG A 252 14.17 -5.96 25.69
N ILE A 253 13.65 -5.17 24.75
CA ILE A 253 12.93 -5.68 23.58
C ILE A 253 13.94 -6.35 22.66
N ILE A 254 13.78 -7.65 22.43
CA ILE A 254 14.65 -8.41 21.52
C ILE A 254 14.09 -8.40 20.10
N THR A 255 12.76 -8.49 19.97
CA THR A 255 12.05 -8.40 18.69
C THR A 255 10.63 -7.92 18.94
N THR A 256 10.00 -7.42 17.87
CA THR A 256 8.55 -7.22 17.82
C THR A 256 7.99 -8.24 16.84
N LEU A 257 7.02 -9.03 17.29
CA LEU A 257 6.30 -9.97 16.43
C LEU A 257 5.16 -9.23 15.76
N ASP A 258 4.97 -9.43 14.46
CA ASP A 258 3.85 -8.79 13.74
C ASP A 258 2.51 -9.21 14.34
N PHE A 259 2.43 -10.49 14.74
CA PHE A 259 1.29 -11.05 15.46
C PHE A 259 1.74 -11.96 16.60
N ALA A 260 1.00 -11.96 17.71
CA ALA A 260 1.22 -12.84 18.84
C ALA A 260 -0.10 -13.31 19.45
N ILE A 261 -0.05 -14.48 20.06
CA ILE A 261 -1.05 -15.08 20.94
C ILE A 261 -0.35 -15.27 22.28
N PRO A 262 -0.23 -14.21 23.11
CA PRO A 262 0.72 -14.18 24.22
C PRO A 262 0.48 -15.28 25.25
N GLN A 263 -0.78 -15.60 25.55
CA GLN A 263 -1.16 -16.65 26.50
C GLN A 263 -0.70 -18.05 26.08
N LEU A 264 -0.38 -18.27 24.80
CA LEU A 264 0.14 -19.54 24.28
C LEU A 264 1.61 -19.47 23.85
N ARG A 265 2.25 -18.28 23.95
CA ARG A 265 3.58 -17.99 23.38
C ARG A 265 3.72 -18.41 21.91
N ILE A 266 2.68 -18.17 21.12
CA ILE A 266 2.70 -18.36 19.66
C ILE A 266 2.79 -16.98 19.02
N GLY A 267 3.56 -16.81 17.96
CA GLY A 267 3.51 -15.58 17.17
C GLY A 267 3.82 -15.81 15.71
N ALA A 268 3.79 -14.74 14.91
CA ALA A 268 4.09 -14.78 13.49
C ALA A 268 4.91 -13.56 13.09
N MET A 269 5.78 -13.74 12.10
CA MET A 269 6.48 -12.65 11.43
C MET A 269 6.32 -12.77 9.92
N PHE A 270 6.07 -11.65 9.26
CA PHE A 270 5.99 -11.52 7.83
C PHE A 270 7.31 -11.00 7.27
N ASP A 271 8.02 -11.83 6.52
CA ASP A 271 9.24 -11.44 5.83
C ASP A 271 8.86 -10.73 4.52
N GLY A 272 8.87 -9.39 4.56
CA GLY A 272 8.79 -8.55 3.37
C GLY A 272 9.95 -8.79 2.40
N HIS A 273 9.74 -8.57 1.10
CA HIS A 273 10.84 -8.62 0.13
C HIS A 273 11.77 -7.41 0.35
N HIS A 274 12.83 -7.58 1.14
CA HIS A 274 13.86 -6.58 1.33
C HIS A 274 15.24 -7.10 0.88
N HIS A 275 15.88 -6.33 0.00
CA HIS A 275 17.21 -6.60 -0.56
C HIS A 275 18.35 -6.26 0.42
N TRP A 276 18.40 -6.94 1.57
CA TRP A 276 19.51 -6.84 2.54
C TRP A 276 19.84 -8.19 3.19
N GLU A 277 20.07 -9.19 2.33
CA GLU A 277 20.12 -10.61 2.72
C GLU A 277 21.14 -11.00 3.78
N TRP A 278 22.24 -10.25 4.02
CA TRP A 278 23.29 -10.70 4.93
C TRP A 278 23.09 -10.25 6.39
N GLU A 279 22.95 -8.95 6.64
CA GLU A 279 22.72 -8.42 7.99
C GLU A 279 21.36 -8.85 8.55
N GLN A 280 20.35 -8.94 7.66
CA GLN A 280 19.02 -9.40 8.02
C GLN A 280 19.04 -10.88 8.46
N ARG A 281 19.76 -11.76 7.74
CA ARG A 281 19.89 -13.18 8.13
C ARG A 281 20.54 -13.36 9.51
N GLN A 282 21.56 -12.58 9.85
CA GLN A 282 22.21 -12.65 11.16
C GLN A 282 21.28 -12.18 12.28
N LYS A 283 20.61 -11.04 12.07
CA LYS A 283 19.60 -10.51 12.99
C LYS A 283 18.45 -11.50 13.19
N ASP A 284 17.97 -12.10 12.11
CA ASP A 284 16.88 -13.08 12.12
C ASP A 284 17.26 -14.37 12.85
N SER A 285 18.50 -14.85 12.69
CA SER A 285 19.00 -16.01 13.43
C SER A 285 19.04 -15.73 14.94
N SER A 286 19.55 -14.57 15.36
CA SER A 286 19.57 -14.17 16.77
C SER A 286 18.17 -14.02 17.36
N ILE A 287 17.23 -13.44 16.61
CA ILE A 287 15.83 -13.30 17.02
C ILE A 287 15.20 -14.68 17.21
N ASN A 288 15.37 -15.59 16.24
CA ASN A 288 14.78 -16.93 16.29
C ASN A 288 15.35 -17.74 17.47
N MET A 289 16.67 -17.68 17.71
CA MET A 289 17.29 -18.36 18.87
C MET A 289 16.76 -17.83 20.20
N THR A 290 16.61 -16.52 20.33
CA THR A 290 16.15 -15.91 21.58
C THR A 290 14.66 -16.16 21.82
N ALA A 291 13.83 -16.03 20.78
CA ALA A 291 12.41 -16.35 20.87
C ALA A 291 12.19 -17.81 21.26
N LEU A 292 12.94 -18.74 20.64
CA LEU A 292 12.90 -20.16 20.98
C LEU A 292 13.32 -20.42 22.44
N ALA A 293 14.39 -19.79 22.91
CA ALA A 293 14.86 -19.91 24.29
C ALA A 293 13.81 -19.45 25.31
N GLU A 294 13.00 -18.45 24.96
CA GLU A 294 11.89 -17.94 25.78
C GLU A 294 10.58 -18.75 25.61
N GLY A 295 10.63 -19.85 24.85
CA GLY A 295 9.50 -20.74 24.62
C GLY A 295 8.47 -20.22 23.61
N TRP A 296 8.84 -19.23 22.78
CA TRP A 296 8.00 -18.77 21.69
C TRP A 296 8.08 -19.69 20.48
N LYS A 297 6.91 -19.98 19.89
CA LYS A 297 6.79 -20.64 18.58
C LYS A 297 6.42 -19.59 17.54
N VAL A 298 7.36 -19.25 16.67
CA VAL A 298 7.23 -18.12 15.74
C VAL A 298 7.38 -18.58 14.28
N PRO A 299 6.33 -19.13 13.64
CA PRO A 299 6.33 -19.33 12.20
C PRO A 299 6.59 -18.00 11.46
N ARG A 300 7.58 -18.02 10.55
CA ARG A 300 7.83 -16.92 9.61
C ARG A 300 7.13 -17.20 8.29
N THR A 301 6.67 -16.16 7.63
CA THR A 301 5.97 -16.30 6.36
C THR A 301 6.29 -15.21 5.36
N SER A 302 6.24 -15.57 4.08
CA SER A 302 6.28 -14.66 2.96
C SER A 302 4.93 -14.69 2.23
N ALA A 303 4.78 -13.86 1.20
CA ALA A 303 3.54 -13.82 0.42
C ALA A 303 3.08 -15.20 -0.12
N LYS A 304 4.00 -16.12 -0.43
CA LYS A 304 3.66 -17.45 -0.96
C LYS A 304 3.26 -18.47 0.10
N THR A 305 3.60 -18.26 1.36
CA THR A 305 3.46 -19.24 2.45
C THR A 305 2.42 -18.82 3.49
N MET A 306 1.66 -17.74 3.24
CA MET A 306 0.72 -17.18 4.24
C MET A 306 -0.31 -18.22 4.69
N ARG A 307 -0.93 -18.96 3.76
CA ARG A 307 -1.89 -20.03 4.11
C ARG A 307 -1.27 -21.14 4.97
N GLN A 308 -0.05 -21.57 4.63
CA GLN A 308 0.67 -22.57 5.42
C GLN A 308 0.98 -22.04 6.82
N CYS A 309 1.33 -20.75 6.94
CA CYS A 309 1.56 -20.10 8.23
C CYS A 309 0.29 -20.10 9.10
N VAL A 310 -0.86 -19.74 8.52
CA VAL A 310 -2.16 -19.77 9.22
C VAL A 310 -2.49 -21.18 9.72
N GLN A 311 -2.33 -22.20 8.86
CA GLN A 311 -2.52 -23.61 9.24
C GLN A 311 -1.57 -24.06 10.34
N THR A 312 -0.31 -23.63 10.27
CA THR A 312 0.70 -23.95 11.30
C THR A 312 0.33 -23.32 12.63
N ILE A 313 -0.10 -22.05 12.62
CA ILE A 313 -0.54 -21.35 13.84
C ILE A 313 -1.78 -22.03 14.43
N GLU A 314 -2.76 -22.41 13.61
CA GLU A 314 -3.94 -23.13 14.10
C GLU A 314 -3.57 -24.46 14.77
N ALA A 315 -2.68 -25.25 14.15
CA ALA A 315 -2.18 -26.49 14.75
C ALA A 315 -1.48 -26.25 16.09
N LEU A 316 -0.64 -25.21 16.17
CA LEU A 316 0.04 -24.83 17.40
C LEU A 316 -0.94 -24.40 18.51
N ILE A 317 -2.02 -23.68 18.17
CA ILE A 317 -3.07 -23.31 19.11
C ILE A 317 -3.75 -24.57 19.66
N VAL A 318 -4.17 -25.47 18.77
CA VAL A 318 -4.86 -26.72 19.14
C VAL A 318 -3.98 -27.57 20.06
N ASP A 319 -2.71 -27.73 19.73
CA ASP A 319 -1.78 -28.52 20.54
C ASP A 319 -1.53 -27.89 21.91
N ALA A 320 -1.40 -26.56 21.99
CA ALA A 320 -1.23 -25.86 23.25
C ALA A 320 -2.48 -25.97 24.14
N LEU A 321 -3.69 -25.84 23.56
CA LEU A 321 -4.94 -25.96 24.31
C LEU A 321 -5.22 -27.37 24.82
N ARG A 322 -4.69 -28.42 24.17
CA ARG A 322 -4.77 -29.82 24.66
C ARG A 322 -3.89 -30.10 25.87
N GLN A 323 -2.88 -29.26 26.10
CA GLN A 323 -1.91 -29.41 27.19
C GLN A 323 -2.30 -28.61 28.44
N LEU A 324 -3.40 -27.86 28.39
CA LEU A 324 -4.01 -27.12 29.50
C LEU A 324 -5.12 -27.96 30.14
#